data_AF-A0A2A7GUL9-F1
#
_entry.id   AF-A0A2A7GUL9-F1
#
_cell.length_a   1.000
_cell.length_b   1.000
_cell.length_c   1.000
_cell.angle_alpha   90.00
_cell.angle_beta   90.00
_cell.angle_gamma   90.00
#
_symmetry.space_group_name_H-M   'P 1'
#
loop_
_entity.id
_entity.type
_entity.pdbx_description
1 polymer ?
#
loop_
_entity_poly.entity_id
_entity_poly.type
_entity_poly.pdbx_seq_one_letter_code
_entity_poly.pdbx_strand_id
1 'polypeptide(L)'
;MDCNLIYPLEDDVKVAFILTIAEKIFQTIKKDDERYLAGRDALDKCWIWVESKGVSGDDLYELIDNADCTSIFEFAEDEEDLRIARLWSSLVDIVAYTAWKAYIREKTKYLPQTLEGIKEEHLEIVIESAIETTFITKEEIQSMQQSLLSTFQVTSDGIIEF
;
A
#
# COMPACT_ATOMS: atom_id res chain seq x y z
N MET A 1 15.92 -0.29 -7.91
CA MET A 1 14.77 -1.19 -7.76
C MET A 1 14.17 -1.35 -9.14
N ASP A 2 13.81 -2.57 -9.53
CA ASP A 2 13.27 -2.88 -10.85
C ASP A 2 11.86 -3.45 -10.69
N CYS A 3 10.84 -2.63 -10.96
CA CYS A 3 9.43 -3.02 -10.82
C CYS A 3 9.02 -4.12 -11.80
N ASN A 4 9.77 -4.35 -12.89
CA ASN A 4 9.49 -5.43 -13.83
C ASN A 4 9.63 -6.82 -13.20
N LEU A 5 10.34 -6.92 -12.07
CA LEU A 5 10.41 -8.16 -11.29
C LEU A 5 9.18 -8.38 -10.41
N ILE A 6 8.39 -7.34 -10.14
CA ILE A 6 7.19 -7.38 -9.29
C ILE A 6 5.91 -7.48 -10.12
N TYR A 7 5.84 -6.83 -11.28
CA TYR A 7 4.65 -6.86 -12.14
C TYR A 7 4.11 -8.25 -12.51
N PRO A 8 4.93 -9.29 -12.70
CA PRO A 8 4.44 -10.63 -13.01
C PRO A 8 3.84 -11.38 -11.81
N LEU A 9 4.02 -10.88 -10.58
CA LEU A 9 3.55 -11.55 -9.36
C LEU A 9 2.03 -11.44 -9.20
N GLU A 10 1.47 -12.23 -8.30
CA GLU A 10 0.05 -12.15 -7.94
C GLU A 10 -0.28 -10.80 -7.27
N ASP A 11 -1.53 -10.37 -7.39
CA ASP A 11 -1.93 -9.02 -6.96
C ASP A 11 -1.84 -8.81 -5.44
N ASP A 12 -2.12 -9.84 -4.63
CA ASP A 12 -1.80 -9.86 -3.19
C ASP A 12 -0.32 -9.67 -2.94
N VAL A 13 0.55 -10.34 -3.69
CA VAL A 13 2.00 -10.24 -3.52
C VAL A 13 2.49 -8.83 -3.84
N LYS A 14 1.98 -8.21 -4.91
CA LYS A 14 2.28 -6.81 -5.26
C LYS A 14 1.86 -5.87 -4.14
N VAL A 15 0.65 -6.04 -3.61
CA VAL A 15 0.11 -5.22 -2.51
C VAL A 15 0.91 -5.45 -1.22
N ALA A 16 1.20 -6.69 -0.86
CA ALA A 16 2.01 -7.04 0.32
C ALA A 16 3.40 -6.40 0.28
N PHE A 17 4.00 -6.33 -0.91
CA PHE A 17 5.30 -5.69 -1.10
C PHE A 17 5.25 -4.18 -0.77
N ILE A 18 4.30 -3.44 -1.35
CA ILE A 18 4.17 -2.01 -1.05
C ILE A 18 3.68 -1.76 0.38
N LEU A 19 2.87 -2.65 0.95
CA LEU A 19 2.50 -2.57 2.38
C LEU A 19 3.70 -2.73 3.29
N THR A 20 4.65 -3.62 2.97
CA THR A 20 5.88 -3.76 3.76
C THR A 20 6.69 -2.45 3.79
N ILE A 21 6.70 -1.71 2.68
CA ILE A 21 7.30 -0.37 2.59
C ILE A 21 6.51 0.62 3.46
N ALA A 22 5.17 0.60 3.36
CA ALA A 22 4.28 1.43 4.16
C ALA A 22 4.47 1.24 5.66
N GLU A 23 4.54 -0.02 6.12
CA GLU A 23 4.78 -0.39 7.52
C GLU A 23 6.08 0.21 8.03
N LYS A 24 7.13 0.17 7.21
CA LYS A 24 8.44 0.70 7.56
C LYS A 24 8.41 2.22 7.72
N ILE A 25 7.78 2.96 6.81
CA ILE A 25 7.69 4.43 6.93
C ILE A 25 6.73 4.83 8.06
N PHE A 26 5.62 4.11 8.24
CA PHE A 26 4.58 4.39 9.24
C PHE A 26 5.08 4.24 10.68
N GLN A 27 6.14 3.46 10.93
CA GLN A 27 6.83 3.41 12.24
C GLN A 27 7.30 4.78 12.75
N THR A 28 7.40 5.78 11.87
CA THR A 28 7.73 7.16 12.23
C THR A 28 6.57 7.87 12.95
N ILE A 29 5.32 7.49 12.67
CA ILE A 29 4.16 8.06 13.35
C ILE A 29 4.10 7.48 14.76
N LYS A 30 4.08 8.36 15.76
CA LYS A 30 4.07 7.96 17.16
C LYS A 30 2.69 7.39 17.53
N LYS A 31 2.69 6.43 18.46
CA LYS A 31 1.45 5.80 18.94
C LYS A 31 0.52 6.74 19.70
N ASP A 32 1.02 7.87 20.19
CA ASP A 32 0.26 8.92 20.87
C ASP A 32 -0.20 10.04 19.92
N ASP A 33 0.15 9.96 18.63
CA ASP A 33 -0.44 10.81 17.58
C ASP A 33 -1.91 10.40 17.38
N GLU A 34 -2.82 11.37 17.37
CA GLU A 34 -4.26 11.12 17.24
C GLU A 34 -4.64 10.45 15.91
N ARG A 35 -3.83 10.64 14.87
CA ARG A 35 -4.01 10.06 13.54
C ARG A 35 -3.50 8.61 13.45
N TYR A 36 -2.73 8.15 14.44
CA TYR A 36 -2.10 6.83 14.42
C TYR A 36 -3.10 5.71 14.22
N LEU A 37 -4.25 5.76 14.90
CA LEU A 37 -5.26 4.71 14.81
C LEU A 37 -5.86 4.60 13.41
N ALA A 38 -6.09 5.72 12.74
CA ALA A 38 -6.62 5.74 11.38
C ALA A 38 -5.58 5.22 10.36
N GLY A 39 -4.32 5.62 10.47
CA GLY A 39 -3.25 5.05 9.64
C GLY A 39 -3.06 3.55 9.87
N ARG A 40 -3.18 3.09 11.12
CA ARG A 40 -3.10 1.67 11.48
C ARG A 40 -4.27 0.87 10.90
N ASP A 41 -5.50 1.37 11.05
CA ASP A 41 -6.71 0.76 10.48
C ASP A 41 -6.61 0.64 8.95
N ALA A 42 -6.09 1.68 8.28
CA ALA A 42 -5.90 1.66 6.84
C ALA A 42 -4.94 0.53 6.38
N LEU A 43 -3.79 0.41 7.04
CA LEU A 43 -2.82 -0.65 6.76
C LEU A 43 -3.38 -2.04 7.11
N ASP A 44 -4.10 -2.17 8.23
CA ASP A 44 -4.68 -3.44 8.66
C ASP A 44 -5.76 -3.93 7.67
N LYS A 45 -6.61 -3.05 7.16
CA LYS A 45 -7.60 -3.39 6.12
C LYS A 45 -6.94 -3.83 4.82
N CYS A 46 -5.85 -3.18 4.41
CA CYS A 46 -5.07 -3.62 3.26
C CYS A 46 -4.45 -5.02 3.48
N TRP A 47 -3.94 -5.32 4.68
CA TRP A 47 -3.46 -6.66 5.03
C TRP A 47 -4.58 -7.70 5.02
N ILE A 48 -5.76 -7.41 5.57
CA ILE A 48 -6.92 -8.31 5.51
C ILE A 48 -7.29 -8.60 4.05
N TRP A 49 -7.21 -7.61 3.17
CA TRP A 49 -7.38 -7.82 1.74
C TRP A 49 -6.32 -8.74 1.14
N VAL A 50 -5.04 -8.57 1.50
CA VAL A 50 -3.96 -9.47 1.07
C VAL A 50 -4.24 -10.91 1.52
N GLU A 51 -4.53 -11.13 2.79
CA GLU A 51 -4.62 -12.46 3.41
C GLU A 51 -5.88 -13.23 3.02
N SER A 52 -7.01 -12.53 2.90
CA SER A 52 -8.32 -13.19 2.79
C SER A 52 -9.23 -12.61 1.71
N LYS A 53 -8.87 -11.46 1.13
CA LYS A 53 -9.76 -10.65 0.28
C LYS A 53 -11.05 -10.27 1.02
N GLY A 54 -10.97 -10.17 2.35
CA GLY A 54 -12.10 -10.00 3.25
C GLY A 54 -12.59 -8.56 3.42
N VAL A 55 -11.99 -7.61 2.70
CA VAL A 55 -12.38 -6.19 2.65
C VAL A 55 -12.71 -5.85 1.20
N SER A 56 -13.79 -5.11 0.97
CA SER A 56 -14.21 -4.70 -0.39
C SER A 56 -13.44 -3.49 -0.90
N GLY A 57 -13.54 -3.22 -2.20
CA GLY A 57 -13.05 -1.98 -2.79
C GLY A 57 -13.68 -0.73 -2.15
N ASP A 58 -14.97 -0.77 -1.82
CA ASP A 58 -15.68 0.34 -1.17
C ASP A 58 -15.17 0.58 0.26
N ASP A 59 -14.98 -0.49 1.05
CA ASP A 59 -14.46 -0.40 2.42
C ASP A 59 -13.03 0.21 2.45
N LEU A 60 -12.23 -0.07 1.41
CA LEU A 60 -10.90 0.51 1.25
C LEU A 60 -10.97 1.96 0.76
N TYR A 61 -11.89 2.27 -0.15
CA TYR A 61 -12.07 3.62 -0.67
C TYR A 61 -12.51 4.61 0.42
N GLU A 62 -13.39 4.18 1.33
CA GLU A 62 -13.86 5.00 2.46
C GLU A 62 -12.73 5.42 3.41
N LEU A 63 -11.59 4.74 3.40
CA LEU A 63 -10.41 5.17 4.17
C LEU A 63 -9.71 6.40 3.57
N ILE A 64 -9.87 6.64 2.28
CA ILE A 64 -9.20 7.69 1.49
C ILE A 64 -10.09 8.92 1.33
N ASP A 65 -11.40 8.72 1.27
CA ASP A 65 -12.37 9.78 1.02
C ASP A 65 -13.64 9.42 1.79
N ASN A 66 -13.82 10.07 2.93
CA ASN A 66 -14.97 9.85 3.81
C ASN A 66 -15.84 11.11 3.92
N ALA A 67 -17.12 10.91 4.25
CA ALA A 67 -18.07 12.01 4.35
C ALA A 67 -17.77 13.00 5.48
N ASP A 68 -16.95 12.60 6.46
CA ASP A 68 -16.62 13.39 7.64
C ASP A 68 -15.35 14.24 7.46
N CYS A 69 -14.66 14.15 6.32
CA CYS A 69 -13.38 14.81 6.02
C CYS A 69 -12.30 14.54 7.09
N THR A 70 -12.22 13.30 7.56
CA THR A 70 -11.23 12.84 8.56
C THR A 70 -10.41 11.66 8.06
N SER A 71 -10.27 11.50 6.75
CA SER A 71 -9.62 10.37 6.14
C SER A 71 -8.10 10.55 6.12
N ILE A 72 -7.37 9.54 5.67
CA ILE A 72 -5.91 9.63 5.53
C ILE A 72 -5.48 10.63 4.46
N PHE A 73 -6.38 11.01 3.54
CA PHE A 73 -6.13 12.07 2.56
C PHE A 73 -6.04 13.45 3.22
N GLU A 74 -6.98 13.79 4.10
CA GLU A 74 -6.97 15.06 4.83
C GLU A 74 -5.73 15.18 5.72
N PHE A 75 -5.25 14.07 6.29
CA PHE A 75 -3.99 14.09 7.06
C PHE A 75 -2.77 14.46 6.21
N ALA A 76 -2.79 14.17 4.91
CA ALA A 76 -1.72 14.58 4.01
C ALA A 76 -1.83 16.08 3.66
N GLU A 77 -3.05 16.57 3.41
CA GLU A 77 -3.31 17.96 3.03
C GLU A 77 -3.08 18.96 4.18
N ASP A 78 -3.43 18.57 5.40
CA ASP A 78 -3.33 19.43 6.59
C ASP A 78 -1.94 19.42 7.26
N GLU A 79 -1.02 18.56 6.82
CA GLU A 79 0.30 18.38 7.45
C GLU A 79 1.33 19.39 6.95
N GLU A 80 1.98 20.09 7.89
CA GLU A 80 3.00 21.10 7.59
C GLU A 80 4.40 20.50 7.36
N ASP A 81 4.78 19.40 8.04
CA ASP A 81 6.03 18.70 7.73
C ASP A 81 5.86 17.91 6.43
N LEU A 82 6.44 18.43 5.36
CA LEU A 82 6.38 17.85 4.02
C LEU A 82 6.75 16.36 3.96
N ARG A 83 7.62 15.85 4.83
CA ARG A 83 7.97 14.42 4.85
C ARG A 83 6.86 13.59 5.48
N ILE A 84 6.19 14.11 6.50
CA ILE A 84 5.04 13.47 7.13
C ILE A 84 3.82 13.55 6.21
N ALA A 85 3.60 14.69 5.55
CA ALA A 85 2.58 14.83 4.51
C ALA A 85 2.78 13.78 3.41
N ARG A 86 4.02 13.63 2.93
CA ARG A 86 4.39 12.62 1.92
C ARG A 86 4.20 11.18 2.40
N LEU A 87 4.42 10.91 3.69
CA LEU A 87 4.11 9.62 4.29
C LEU A 87 2.61 9.35 4.22
N TRP A 88 1.76 10.31 4.59
CA TRP A 88 0.31 10.16 4.47
C TRP A 88 -0.15 10.01 3.02
N SER A 89 0.41 10.79 2.08
CA SER A 89 0.16 10.59 0.64
C SER A 89 0.58 9.19 0.18
N SER A 90 1.69 8.65 0.68
CA SER A 90 2.11 7.29 0.35
C SER A 90 1.11 6.24 0.87
N LEU A 91 0.52 6.46 2.05
CA LEU A 91 -0.56 5.61 2.55
C LEU A 91 -1.82 5.72 1.67
N VAL A 92 -2.20 6.93 1.25
CA VAL A 92 -3.30 7.16 0.28
C VAL A 92 -3.06 6.34 -0.98
N ASP A 93 -1.90 6.47 -1.62
CA ASP A 93 -1.57 5.78 -2.87
C ASP A 93 -1.66 4.25 -2.72
N ILE A 94 -1.21 3.72 -1.57
CA ILE A 94 -1.22 2.28 -1.29
C ILE A 94 -2.64 1.75 -1.06
N VAL A 95 -3.45 2.47 -0.28
CA VAL A 95 -4.85 2.11 -0.07
C VAL A 95 -5.61 2.21 -1.40
N ALA A 96 -5.32 3.24 -2.22
CA ALA A 96 -5.93 3.45 -3.52
C ALA A 96 -5.60 2.30 -4.50
N TYR A 97 -4.33 1.90 -4.55
CA TYR A 97 -3.90 0.75 -5.36
C TYR A 97 -4.54 -0.56 -4.87
N THR A 98 -4.66 -0.74 -3.55
CA THR A 98 -5.32 -1.92 -2.97
C THR A 98 -6.82 -1.95 -3.29
N ALA A 99 -7.51 -0.81 -3.13
CA ALA A 99 -8.93 -0.65 -3.50
C ALA A 99 -9.15 -0.94 -4.98
N TRP A 100 -8.28 -0.42 -5.86
CA TRP A 100 -8.32 -0.69 -7.29
C TRP A 100 -8.21 -2.20 -7.60
N LYS A 101 -7.28 -2.91 -6.96
CA LYS A 101 -7.16 -4.37 -7.09
C LYS A 101 -8.41 -5.10 -6.57
N ALA A 102 -9.00 -4.63 -5.48
CA ALA A 102 -10.25 -5.19 -4.95
C ALA A 102 -11.40 -5.05 -5.96
N TYR A 103 -11.61 -3.86 -6.51
CA TYR A 103 -12.67 -3.62 -7.50
C TYR A 103 -12.50 -4.45 -8.79
N ILE A 104 -11.27 -4.60 -9.27
CA ILE A 104 -10.99 -5.48 -10.43
C ILE A 104 -11.41 -6.91 -10.13
N ARG A 105 -11.06 -7.42 -8.94
CA ARG A 105 -11.42 -8.77 -8.50
C ARG A 105 -12.93 -8.95 -8.37
N GLU A 106 -13.61 -7.95 -7.82
CA GLU A 106 -15.07 -7.91 -7.66
C GLU A 106 -15.81 -7.80 -9.00
N LYS A 107 -15.10 -7.46 -10.09
CA LYS A 107 -15.66 -7.20 -11.42
C LYS A 107 -16.66 -6.05 -11.41
N THR A 108 -16.38 -5.05 -10.58
CA THR A 108 -17.22 -3.87 -10.43
C THR A 108 -17.25 -3.08 -11.73
N LYS A 109 -18.44 -2.60 -12.11
CA LYS A 109 -18.67 -1.95 -13.42
C LYS A 109 -18.11 -0.53 -13.48
N TYR A 110 -18.07 0.16 -12.35
CA TYR A 110 -17.65 1.55 -12.23
C TYR A 110 -16.69 1.66 -11.05
N LEU A 111 -15.60 2.39 -11.25
CA LEU A 111 -14.69 2.77 -10.18
C LEU A 111 -15.07 4.15 -9.67
N PRO A 112 -14.75 4.49 -8.41
CA PRO A 112 -14.65 5.89 -8.00
C PRO A 112 -13.73 6.65 -8.95
N GLN A 113 -14.09 7.89 -9.30
CA GLN A 113 -13.36 8.70 -10.29
C GLN A 113 -11.86 8.86 -9.94
N THR A 114 -11.57 8.98 -8.65
CA THR A 114 -10.23 9.05 -8.06
C THR A 114 -9.37 7.81 -8.35
N LEU A 115 -9.98 6.64 -8.58
CA LEU A 115 -9.27 5.40 -8.88
C LEU A 115 -9.21 5.07 -10.38
N GLU A 116 -9.95 5.78 -11.25
CA GLU A 116 -9.99 5.49 -12.69
C GLU A 116 -8.61 5.64 -13.38
N GLY A 117 -7.72 6.46 -12.81
CA GLY A 117 -6.36 6.65 -13.30
C GLY A 117 -5.33 5.63 -12.80
N ILE A 118 -5.71 4.76 -11.86
CA ILE A 118 -4.81 3.78 -11.25
C ILE A 118 -4.61 2.59 -12.20
N LYS A 119 -3.37 2.14 -12.27
CA LYS A 119 -2.88 1.08 -13.16
C LYS A 119 -1.66 0.40 -12.54
N GLU A 120 -1.14 -0.64 -13.16
CA GLU A 120 -0.02 -1.40 -12.58
C GLU A 120 1.22 -0.52 -12.31
N GLU A 121 1.50 0.45 -13.16
CA GLU A 121 2.64 1.34 -13.04
C GLU A 121 2.54 2.30 -11.83
N HIS A 122 1.38 2.37 -11.15
CA HIS A 122 1.28 3.13 -9.90
C HIS A 122 2.17 2.57 -8.79
N LEU A 123 2.61 1.31 -8.90
CA LEU A 123 3.56 0.71 -7.97
C LEU A 123 4.91 1.46 -7.96
N GLU A 124 5.35 2.01 -9.11
CA GLU A 124 6.54 2.85 -9.19
C GLU A 124 6.34 4.17 -8.43
N ILE A 125 5.18 4.81 -8.61
CA ILE A 125 4.82 6.07 -7.95
C ILE A 125 4.84 5.91 -6.43
N VAL A 126 4.23 4.84 -5.91
CA VAL A 126 4.22 4.51 -4.47
C VAL A 126 5.64 4.41 -3.92
N ILE A 127 6.54 3.73 -4.64
CA ILE A 127 7.92 3.50 -4.20
C ILE A 127 8.72 4.80 -4.23
N GLU A 128 8.57 5.59 -5.28
CA GLU A 128 9.23 6.89 -5.40
C GLU A 128 8.76 7.84 -4.28
N SER A 129 7.45 7.92 -4.04
CA SER A 129 6.88 8.69 -2.93
C SER A 129 7.41 8.24 -1.58
N ALA A 130 7.52 6.92 -1.34
CA ALA A 130 8.08 6.39 -0.10
C ALA A 130 9.56 6.79 0.10
N ILE A 131 10.38 6.73 -0.96
CA ILE A 131 11.80 7.15 -0.91
C ILE A 131 11.92 8.64 -0.61
N GLU A 132 11.06 9.48 -1.19
CA GLU A 132 11.05 10.93 -0.98
C GLU A 132 10.73 11.32 0.48
N THR A 133 10.06 10.46 1.24
CA THR A 133 9.87 10.68 2.69
C THR A 133 11.19 10.71 3.47
N THR A 134 12.26 10.11 2.92
CA THR A 134 13.56 9.86 3.57
C THR A 134 13.52 8.91 4.78
N PHE A 135 12.35 8.36 5.15
CA PHE A 135 12.20 7.38 6.24
C PHE A 135 12.55 5.95 5.83
N ILE A 136 12.70 5.72 4.53
CA ILE A 136 13.18 4.48 3.95
C ILE A 136 14.12 4.78 2.79
N THR A 137 15.17 3.99 2.66
CA THR A 137 16.15 4.10 1.58
C THR A 137 15.81 3.21 0.39
N LYS A 138 16.33 3.57 -0.78
CA LYS A 138 16.22 2.72 -1.99
C LYS A 138 16.86 1.35 -1.77
N GLU A 139 17.95 1.30 -1.03
CA GLU A 139 18.69 0.09 -0.68
C GLU A 139 17.85 -0.84 0.22
N GLU A 140 17.14 -0.28 1.22
CA GLU A 140 16.21 -1.04 2.06
C GLU A 140 15.08 -1.64 1.22
N ILE A 141 14.47 -0.86 0.32
CA ILE A 141 13.42 -1.36 -0.59
C ILE A 141 13.95 -2.45 -1.52
N GLN A 142 15.18 -2.30 -2.04
CA GLN A 142 15.82 -3.33 -2.85
C GLN A 142 16.07 -4.61 -2.05
N SER A 143 16.45 -4.50 -0.77
CA SER A 143 16.61 -5.65 0.12
C SER A 143 15.28 -6.35 0.40
N MET A 144 14.20 -5.59 0.61
CA MET A 144 12.83 -6.13 0.72
C MET A 144 12.41 -6.86 -0.56
N GLN A 145 12.65 -6.26 -1.73
CA GLN A 145 12.38 -6.88 -3.03
C GLN A 145 13.14 -8.21 -3.21
N GLN A 146 14.43 -8.24 -2.89
CA GLN A 146 15.24 -9.46 -2.99
C GLN A 146 14.73 -10.56 -2.03
N SER A 147 14.37 -10.18 -0.81
CA SER A 147 13.82 -11.12 0.19
C SER A 147 12.49 -11.71 -0.29
N LEU A 148 11.60 -10.88 -0.83
CA LEU A 148 10.35 -11.30 -1.45
C LEU A 148 10.61 -12.29 -2.58
N LEU A 149 11.43 -11.92 -3.57
CA LEU A 149 11.72 -12.76 -4.74
C LEU A 149 12.40 -14.08 -4.39
N SER A 150 13.25 -14.09 -3.35
CA SER A 150 13.86 -15.34 -2.86
C SER A 150 12.82 -16.32 -2.32
N THR A 151 11.74 -15.82 -1.71
CA THR A 151 10.64 -16.64 -1.21
C THR A 151 9.88 -17.30 -2.36
N PHE A 152 9.69 -16.59 -3.49
CA PHE A 152 9.04 -17.14 -4.68
C PHE A 152 9.97 -18.06 -5.51
N GLN A 153 11.27 -17.79 -5.57
CA GLN A 153 12.22 -18.70 -6.23
C GLN A 153 12.35 -20.04 -5.50
N VAL A 154 12.22 -20.07 -4.16
CA VAL A 154 12.21 -21.32 -3.39
C VAL A 154 10.92 -22.14 -3.62
N THR A 155 9.87 -21.56 -4.19
CA THR A 155 8.62 -22.28 -4.50
C THR A 155 8.61 -23.00 -5.86
N SER A 156 9.70 -22.95 -6.66
CA SER A 156 9.74 -23.66 -7.96
C SER A 156 10.05 -25.16 -7.88
N ASP A 157 10.34 -25.72 -6.69
CA ASP A 157 10.73 -27.13 -6.53
C ASP A 157 9.81 -27.96 -5.61
N GLY A 158 8.52 -27.60 -5.56
CA GLY A 158 7.49 -28.46 -4.97
C GLY A 158 7.41 -28.42 -3.44
N ILE A 159 6.23 -28.77 -2.95
CA ILE A 159 5.85 -28.75 -1.54
C ILE A 159 6.72 -29.74 -0.75
N ILE A 160 7.39 -29.27 0.31
CA ILE A 160 7.82 -30.13 1.43
C ILE A 160 7.18 -29.55 2.69
N GLU A 161 6.20 -30.28 3.22
CA GLU A 161 5.63 -30.07 4.54
C GLU A 161 6.68 -30.45 5.62
N PHE A 162 6.72 -29.68 6.72
CA PHE A 162 7.22 -30.14 8.01
C PHE A 162 6.11 -30.06 9.04
#